data_AF-A0A938S866-F1
#
_entry.id   AF-A0A938S866-F1
#
_cell.length_a   1.000
_cell.length_b   1.000
_cell.length_c   1.000
_cell.angle_alpha   90.00
_cell.angle_beta   90.00
_cell.angle_gamma   90.00
#
_symmetry.space_group_name_H-M   'P 1'
#
loop_
_entity.id
_entity.type
_entity.pdbx_description
1 polymer ?
#
loop_
_entity_poly.entity_id
_entity_poly.type
_entity_poly.pdbx_seq_one_letter_code
_entity_poly.pdbx_strand_id
1 'polypeptide(L)'
;MGLGRRSGIRAKGLFSRSSLFVGFLLLLQLFPALSQDKTAEERKAYALAKQQVEQLQKEGKFEEAIGACEDFLWKHPQSGICSRGMAVLAEGILSRQIKDPETKQRIYKRAVEEFPHTTEYYALGMAGQIREALYEKRDYAKADELCRKAIENLGDRLPRDYYLGYNLYSLRVQALRYDGKAEEAIAYARETAALSPRMLSDRGYLRAVYDSVRTTKKPDDVLSAAKLFYVLCDYTERDIKEATELAAGALMAKGGPGASLQFAKSQEKPDAANPLKDAPMFALGESEKLLAAAGQDPDAQLNALLVAGRMPEALKVAVDQMRDSAGKTPAGIAQALRNIARCFKAHDLNLVRANRFLDFHRTGEGDNPLPAFEAELAKSGGAK
;
A
#
# COMPACT_ATOMS: atom_id res chain seq x y z
N MET A 1 36.66 41.98 29.54
CA MET A 1 36.81 41.28 30.83
C MET A 1 35.40 40.96 31.33
N GLY A 2 34.92 39.75 31.61
CA GLY A 2 35.25 38.35 31.36
C GLY A 2 33.89 37.61 31.32
N LEU A 3 33.60 36.70 30.40
CA LEU A 3 33.98 35.27 30.35
C LEU A 3 33.68 34.46 31.62
N GLY A 4 32.68 33.57 31.51
CA GLY A 4 32.47 32.33 32.27
C GLY A 4 31.20 31.62 31.75
N ARG A 5 31.27 30.72 30.74
CA ARG A 5 31.48 29.24 30.79
C ARG A 5 30.48 28.53 31.75
N ARG A 6 29.86 27.37 31.47
CA ARG A 6 29.82 26.37 30.37
C ARG A 6 28.78 25.30 30.78
N SER A 7 28.02 24.76 29.82
CA SER A 7 27.76 23.33 29.59
C SER A 7 26.58 23.23 28.61
N GLY A 8 26.59 22.53 27.47
CA GLY A 8 27.55 21.58 26.94
C GLY A 8 26.98 20.17 26.87
N ILE A 9 25.94 19.92 26.07
CA ILE A 9 25.61 18.56 25.59
C ILE A 9 25.33 18.61 24.08
N ARG A 10 26.34 18.21 23.31
CA ARG A 10 26.21 17.76 21.92
C ARG A 10 25.80 16.29 21.97
N ALA A 11 24.62 15.95 21.46
CA ALA A 11 24.33 14.56 21.09
C ALA A 11 24.82 14.33 19.65
N LYS A 12 26.03 13.79 19.51
CA LYS A 12 26.52 13.18 18.27
C LYS A 12 26.26 11.66 18.35
N GLY A 13 25.58 11.14 17.33
CA GLY A 13 25.81 9.83 16.72
C GLY A 13 25.54 8.56 17.54
N LEU A 14 24.64 7.71 17.04
CA LEU A 14 24.97 6.38 16.51
C LEU A 14 23.65 5.71 16.02
N PHE A 15 23.27 5.96 14.77
CA PHE A 15 22.34 5.08 14.07
C PHE A 15 23.17 3.93 13.49
N SER A 16 23.19 2.80 14.20
CA SER A 16 23.72 1.54 13.68
C SER A 16 22.77 0.98 12.63
N ARG A 17 23.23 0.97 11.38
CA ARG A 17 22.59 0.33 10.21
C ARG A 17 22.85 -1.18 10.22
N SER A 18 22.32 -1.93 11.19
CA SER A 18 22.56 -3.37 11.27
C SER A 18 21.43 -4.13 11.99
N SER A 19 20.23 -4.25 11.41
CA SER A 19 19.19 -5.18 11.96
C SER A 19 18.13 -5.68 10.97
N LEU A 20 18.30 -5.48 9.66
CA LEU A 20 17.31 -5.91 8.64
C LEU A 20 17.53 -7.33 8.08
N PHE A 21 18.36 -8.15 8.71
CA PHE A 21 18.94 -9.35 8.07
C PHE A 21 18.37 -10.73 8.45
N VAL A 22 17.27 -10.86 9.21
CA VAL A 22 16.79 -12.23 9.64
C VAL A 22 15.27 -12.48 9.51
N GLY A 23 14.48 -11.50 9.08
CA GLY A 23 13.01 -11.57 9.24
C GLY A 23 12.17 -12.26 8.16
N PHE A 24 12.67 -13.24 7.39
CA PHE A 24 11.88 -13.82 6.28
C PHE A 24 11.71 -15.35 6.29
N LEU A 25 12.13 -16.03 7.36
CA LEU A 25 12.16 -17.50 7.40
C LEU A 25 10.81 -18.18 7.74
N LEU A 26 9.70 -17.45 7.89
CA LEU A 26 8.46 -18.01 8.49
C LEU A 26 7.14 -17.72 7.74
N LEU A 27 7.19 -17.34 6.46
CA LEU A 27 5.99 -17.23 5.61
C LEU A 27 5.58 -18.56 4.93
N LEU A 28 6.25 -19.68 5.28
CA LEU A 28 6.13 -20.96 4.57
C LEU A 28 5.09 -21.96 5.14
N GLN A 29 4.28 -21.57 6.14
CA GLN A 29 3.40 -22.52 6.86
C GLN A 29 1.88 -22.26 6.81
N LEU A 30 1.36 -21.45 5.89
CA LEU A 30 -0.08 -21.18 5.85
C LEU A 30 -0.73 -21.46 4.49
N PHE A 31 -0.59 -22.68 3.95
CA PHE A 31 -1.56 -23.27 3.01
C PHE A 31 -1.41 -24.81 3.00
N PRO A 32 -2.42 -25.59 3.41
CA PRO A 32 -2.39 -27.04 3.23
C PRO A 32 -2.93 -27.44 1.84
N ALA A 33 -2.30 -28.48 1.29
CA ALA A 33 -2.77 -29.43 0.27
C ALA A 33 -2.81 -28.99 -1.22
N LEU A 34 -1.70 -29.26 -1.93
CA LEU A 34 -1.56 -30.29 -2.99
C LEU A 34 -0.13 -30.22 -3.60
N SER A 35 0.58 -31.35 -3.64
CA SER A 35 1.99 -31.59 -4.10
C SER A 35 3.11 -31.31 -3.08
N GLN A 36 3.32 -32.23 -2.13
CA GLN A 36 4.33 -32.05 -1.08
C GLN A 36 5.79 -32.25 -1.55
N ASP A 37 6.06 -33.04 -2.59
CA ASP A 37 7.44 -33.31 -3.01
C ASP A 37 8.03 -32.22 -3.92
N LYS A 38 7.28 -31.74 -4.93
CA LYS A 38 7.74 -30.65 -5.81
C LYS A 38 7.95 -29.34 -5.04
N THR A 39 7.13 -29.08 -4.02
CA THR A 39 7.22 -27.84 -3.23
C THR A 39 8.41 -27.85 -2.26
N ALA A 40 8.88 -29.01 -1.77
CA ALA A 40 10.03 -29.08 -0.87
C ALA A 40 11.35 -28.80 -1.61
N GLU A 41 11.53 -29.37 -2.81
CA GLU A 41 12.71 -29.13 -3.65
C GLU A 41 12.77 -27.68 -4.13
N GLU A 42 11.65 -27.12 -4.58
CA GLU A 42 11.54 -25.72 -4.99
C GLU A 42 11.87 -24.76 -3.82
N ARG A 43 11.41 -25.06 -2.61
CA ARG A 43 11.75 -24.28 -1.40
C ARG A 43 13.24 -24.34 -1.09
N LYS A 44 13.88 -25.51 -1.25
CA LYS A 44 15.32 -25.67 -1.06
C LYS A 44 16.11 -24.91 -2.12
N ALA A 45 15.72 -25.02 -3.39
CA ALA A 45 16.31 -24.27 -4.49
C ALA A 45 16.16 -22.76 -4.29
N TYR A 46 14.98 -22.31 -3.85
CA TYR A 46 14.71 -20.92 -3.51
C TYR A 46 15.60 -20.43 -2.37
N ALA A 47 15.76 -21.21 -1.30
CA ALA A 47 16.61 -20.83 -0.18
C ALA A 47 18.08 -20.66 -0.60
N LEU A 48 18.59 -21.57 -1.44
CA LEU A 48 19.95 -21.49 -1.97
C LEU A 48 20.12 -20.28 -2.90
N ALA A 49 19.20 -20.07 -3.85
CA ALA A 49 19.22 -18.91 -4.74
C ALA A 49 19.15 -17.60 -3.95
N LYS A 50 18.26 -17.52 -2.94
CA LYS A 50 18.16 -16.38 -2.05
C LYS A 50 19.48 -16.08 -1.33
N GLN A 51 20.14 -17.10 -0.78
CA GLN A 51 21.43 -16.93 -0.10
C GLN A 51 22.50 -16.39 -1.06
N GLN A 52 22.52 -16.90 -2.30
CA GLN A 52 23.42 -16.41 -3.35
C GLN A 52 23.14 -14.94 -3.70
N VAL A 53 21.88 -14.57 -3.89
CA VAL A 53 21.46 -13.18 -4.15
C VAL A 53 21.90 -12.27 -3.01
N GLU A 54 21.63 -12.65 -1.76
CA GLU A 54 22.02 -11.87 -0.58
C GLU A 54 23.55 -11.70 -0.47
N GLN A 55 24.32 -12.73 -0.84
CA GLN A 55 25.78 -12.66 -0.86
C GLN A 55 26.28 -11.69 -1.95
N LEU A 56 25.77 -11.80 -3.18
CA LEU A 56 26.11 -10.90 -4.29
C LEU A 56 25.73 -9.45 -3.98
N GLN A 57 24.59 -9.22 -3.31
CA GLN A 57 24.21 -7.89 -2.85
C GLN A 57 25.19 -7.31 -1.83
N LYS A 58 25.70 -8.12 -0.88
CA LYS A 58 26.71 -7.68 0.09
C LYS A 58 28.03 -7.31 -0.60
N GLU A 59 28.37 -8.00 -1.67
CA GLU A 59 29.55 -7.73 -2.50
C GLU A 59 29.37 -6.53 -3.45
N GLY A 60 28.18 -5.93 -3.51
CA GLY A 60 27.88 -4.82 -4.42
C GLY A 60 27.66 -5.24 -5.88
N LYS A 61 27.57 -6.54 -6.15
CA LYS A 61 27.39 -7.12 -7.48
C LYS A 61 25.91 -7.23 -7.85
N PHE A 62 25.27 -6.07 -8.02
CA PHE A 62 23.81 -6.00 -8.12
C PHE A 62 23.24 -6.63 -9.40
N GLU A 63 23.90 -6.47 -10.56
CA GLU A 63 23.44 -7.12 -11.79
C GLU A 63 23.58 -8.64 -11.74
N GLU A 64 24.67 -9.15 -11.16
CA GLU A 64 24.84 -10.60 -10.93
C GLU A 64 23.79 -11.12 -9.94
N ALA A 65 23.43 -10.34 -8.91
CA ALA A 65 22.36 -10.69 -7.99
C ALA A 65 20.99 -10.75 -8.69
N ILE A 66 20.73 -9.87 -9.66
CA ILE A 66 19.55 -9.97 -10.53
C ILE A 66 19.63 -11.23 -11.40
N GLY A 67 20.80 -11.52 -11.99
CA GLY A 67 21.02 -12.74 -12.77
C GLY A 67 20.73 -14.01 -11.97
N ALA A 68 21.12 -14.06 -10.69
CA ALA A 68 20.80 -15.18 -9.81
C ALA A 68 19.30 -15.29 -9.51
N CYS A 69 18.57 -14.18 -9.41
CA CYS A 69 17.10 -14.19 -9.34
C CYS A 69 16.50 -14.76 -10.63
N GLU A 70 16.95 -14.25 -11.78
CA GLU A 70 16.52 -14.67 -13.12
C GLU A 70 16.79 -16.16 -13.38
N ASP A 71 17.95 -16.69 -12.99
CA ASP A 71 18.29 -18.11 -13.08
C ASP A 71 17.30 -19.00 -12.32
N PHE A 72 16.90 -18.58 -11.13
CA PHE A 72 15.87 -19.29 -10.37
C PHE A 72 14.51 -19.21 -11.07
N LEU A 73 14.11 -18.00 -11.50
CA LEU A 73 12.83 -17.76 -12.14
C LEU A 73 12.69 -18.48 -13.49
N TRP A 74 13.79 -18.67 -14.22
CA TRP A 74 13.82 -19.44 -15.45
C TRP A 74 13.56 -20.93 -15.19
N LYS A 75 14.18 -21.49 -14.15
CA LYS A 75 14.05 -22.91 -13.77
C LYS A 75 12.72 -23.21 -13.09
N HIS A 76 12.16 -22.25 -12.36
CA HIS A 76 10.98 -22.42 -11.50
C HIS A 76 9.93 -21.29 -11.69
N PRO A 77 9.47 -21.03 -12.93
CA PRO A 77 8.66 -19.84 -13.25
C PRO A 77 7.29 -19.81 -12.55
N GLN A 78 6.79 -20.98 -12.15
CA GLN A 78 5.45 -21.17 -11.56
C GLN A 78 5.51 -21.78 -10.15
N SER A 79 6.63 -21.61 -9.44
CA SER A 79 6.82 -22.10 -8.06
C SER A 79 6.03 -21.29 -6.99
N GLY A 80 4.96 -20.61 -7.41
CA GLY A 80 4.07 -19.83 -6.56
C GLY A 80 4.79 -18.78 -5.71
N ILE A 81 4.80 -18.97 -4.39
CA ILE A 81 5.38 -18.00 -3.45
C ILE A 81 6.90 -17.84 -3.63
N CYS A 82 7.59 -18.86 -4.15
CA CYS A 82 9.04 -18.80 -4.37
C CYS A 82 9.40 -17.92 -5.57
N SER A 83 8.71 -18.05 -6.70
CA SER A 83 8.89 -17.17 -7.86
C SER A 83 8.48 -15.72 -7.53
N ARG A 84 7.35 -15.53 -6.83
CA ARG A 84 6.98 -14.23 -6.27
C ARG A 84 8.10 -13.66 -5.39
N GLY A 85 8.62 -14.45 -4.47
CA GLY A 85 9.71 -14.05 -3.57
C GLY A 85 10.98 -13.61 -4.31
N MET A 86 11.35 -14.27 -5.40
CA MET A 86 12.50 -13.86 -6.23
C MET A 86 12.24 -12.58 -7.01
N ALA A 87 11.05 -12.41 -7.60
CA ALA A 87 10.67 -11.17 -8.27
C ALA A 87 10.76 -9.96 -7.32
N VAL A 88 10.44 -10.16 -6.04
CA VAL A 88 10.54 -9.12 -5.00
C VAL A 88 11.97 -8.77 -4.65
N LEU A 89 12.86 -9.76 -4.56
CA LEU A 89 14.30 -9.48 -4.35
C LEU A 89 14.85 -8.67 -5.53
N ALA A 90 14.48 -9.04 -6.76
CA ALA A 90 14.87 -8.31 -7.95
C ALA A 90 14.35 -6.86 -7.93
N GLU A 91 13.09 -6.65 -7.57
CA GLU A 91 12.52 -5.30 -7.39
C GLU A 91 13.28 -4.47 -6.35
N GLY A 92 13.64 -5.08 -5.22
CA GLY A 92 14.39 -4.42 -4.16
C GLY A 92 15.78 -3.95 -4.63
N ILE A 93 16.46 -4.77 -5.43
CA ILE A 93 17.75 -4.42 -6.05
C ILE A 93 17.58 -3.28 -7.05
N LEU A 94 16.61 -3.40 -7.98
CA LEU A 94 16.34 -2.42 -9.03
C LEU A 94 15.93 -1.05 -8.47
N SER A 95 15.12 -1.03 -7.41
CA SER A 95 14.62 0.21 -6.80
C SER A 95 15.68 0.89 -5.93
N ARG A 96 16.48 0.14 -5.16
CA ARG A 96 17.32 0.70 -4.11
C ARG A 96 18.81 0.75 -4.43
N GLN A 97 19.32 -0.18 -5.23
CA GLN A 97 20.75 -0.42 -5.37
C GLN A 97 21.27 -0.06 -6.76
N ILE A 98 20.54 -0.43 -7.81
CA ILE A 98 20.86 0.03 -9.17
C ILE A 98 20.38 1.49 -9.29
N LYS A 99 21.26 2.38 -9.73
CA LYS A 99 20.97 3.83 -9.91
C LYS A 99 20.98 4.26 -11.37
N ASP A 100 21.76 3.58 -12.19
CA ASP A 100 21.84 3.84 -13.62
C ASP A 100 20.50 3.54 -14.32
N PRO A 101 19.84 4.54 -14.94
CA PRO A 101 18.55 4.35 -15.60
C PRO A 101 18.63 3.38 -16.78
N GLU A 102 19.70 3.44 -17.58
CA GLU A 102 19.85 2.58 -18.77
C GLU A 102 19.92 1.09 -18.38
N THR A 103 20.69 0.78 -17.34
CA THR A 103 20.77 -0.57 -16.77
C THR A 103 19.41 -1.05 -16.27
N LYS A 104 18.64 -0.19 -15.58
CA LYS A 104 17.28 -0.57 -15.16
C LYS A 104 16.39 -0.87 -16.35
N GLN A 105 16.41 -0.04 -17.38
CA GLN A 105 15.58 -0.24 -18.57
C GLN A 105 15.97 -1.52 -19.31
N ARG A 106 17.27 -1.83 -19.41
CA ARG A 106 17.74 -3.10 -19.97
C ARG A 106 17.20 -4.30 -19.20
N ILE A 107 17.22 -4.26 -17.87
CA ILE A 107 16.70 -5.35 -17.03
C ILE A 107 15.17 -5.45 -17.14
N TYR A 108 14.44 -4.33 -17.13
CA TYR A 108 12.99 -4.34 -17.31
C TYR A 108 12.56 -4.87 -18.69
N LYS A 109 13.32 -4.52 -19.73
CA LYS A 109 13.12 -5.05 -21.08
C LYS A 109 13.34 -6.56 -21.10
N ARG A 110 14.45 -7.02 -20.52
CA ARG A 110 14.76 -8.45 -20.38
C ARG A 110 13.68 -9.23 -19.63
N ALA A 111 13.18 -8.69 -18.52
CA ALA A 111 12.08 -9.30 -17.76
C ALA A 111 10.80 -9.50 -18.60
N VAL A 112 10.53 -8.61 -19.56
CA VAL A 112 9.36 -8.70 -20.45
C VAL A 112 9.59 -9.66 -21.61
N GLU A 113 10.78 -9.62 -22.22
CA GLU A 113 11.11 -10.38 -23.42
C GLU A 113 11.46 -11.84 -23.12
N GLU A 114 12.20 -12.09 -22.03
CA GLU A 114 12.73 -13.42 -21.71
C GLU A 114 11.87 -14.16 -20.67
N PHE A 115 11.08 -13.47 -19.85
CA PHE A 115 10.33 -14.10 -18.75
C PHE A 115 8.78 -13.99 -18.87
N PRO A 116 8.16 -14.22 -20.04
CA PRO A 116 6.70 -14.07 -20.21
C PRO A 116 5.86 -15.06 -19.38
N HIS A 117 6.50 -16.13 -18.91
CA HIS A 117 5.87 -17.16 -18.09
C HIS A 117 6.07 -16.93 -16.59
N THR A 118 6.85 -15.93 -16.18
CA THR A 118 7.06 -15.61 -14.76
C THR A 118 6.24 -14.37 -14.42
N THR A 119 4.97 -14.59 -14.06
CA THR A 119 3.94 -13.54 -13.92
C THR A 119 4.43 -12.30 -13.15
N GLU A 120 4.92 -12.44 -11.93
CA GLU A 120 5.34 -11.31 -11.11
C GLU A 120 6.58 -10.58 -11.64
N TYR A 121 7.51 -11.32 -12.25
CA TYR A 121 8.72 -10.73 -12.81
C TYR A 121 8.45 -10.01 -14.13
N TYR A 122 7.60 -10.59 -14.98
CA TYR A 122 7.06 -9.93 -16.16
C TYR A 122 6.30 -8.65 -15.78
N ALA A 123 5.42 -8.71 -14.75
CA ALA A 123 4.68 -7.55 -14.27
C ALA A 123 5.62 -6.47 -13.72
N LEU A 124 6.70 -6.84 -13.03
CA LEU A 124 7.77 -5.92 -12.61
C LEU A 124 8.42 -5.24 -13.82
N GLY A 125 8.78 -6.00 -14.86
CA GLY A 125 9.33 -5.49 -16.11
C GLY A 125 8.41 -4.49 -16.79
N MET A 126 7.15 -4.86 -16.99
CA MET A 126 6.13 -3.99 -17.58
C MET A 126 5.93 -2.72 -16.75
N ALA A 127 5.82 -2.84 -15.41
CA ALA A 127 5.69 -1.69 -14.53
C ALA A 127 6.90 -0.74 -14.63
N GLY A 128 8.11 -1.26 -14.83
CA GLY A 128 9.31 -0.46 -15.09
C GLY A 128 9.21 0.36 -16.38
N GLN A 129 8.86 -0.29 -17.49
CA GLN A 129 8.68 0.37 -18.79
C GLN A 129 7.53 1.39 -18.78
N ILE A 130 6.41 1.07 -18.11
CA ILE A 130 5.27 1.98 -17.96
C ILE A 130 5.67 3.22 -17.18
N ARG A 131 6.43 3.08 -16.07
CA ARG A 131 6.90 4.23 -15.28
C ARG A 131 7.86 5.12 -16.06
N GLU A 132 8.70 4.55 -16.91
CA GLU A 132 9.56 5.30 -17.82
C GLU A 132 8.72 6.16 -18.78
N ALA A 133 7.74 5.55 -19.45
CA ALA A 133 6.81 6.26 -20.32
C ALA A 133 6.05 7.36 -19.57
N LEU A 134 5.54 7.05 -18.37
CA LEU A 134 4.69 7.92 -17.57
C LEU A 134 5.45 9.12 -16.99
N TYR A 135 6.62 8.91 -16.37
CA TYR A 135 7.27 9.95 -15.56
C TYR A 135 8.50 10.57 -16.24
N GLU A 136 9.26 9.79 -17.01
CA GLU A 136 10.50 10.26 -17.64
C GLU A 136 10.21 10.85 -19.01
N LYS A 137 9.51 10.08 -19.87
CA LYS A 137 9.17 10.49 -21.24
C LYS A 137 7.89 11.33 -21.33
N ARG A 138 7.02 11.24 -20.31
CA ARG A 138 5.68 11.86 -20.28
C ARG A 138 4.83 11.50 -21.50
N ASP A 139 5.01 10.29 -22.01
CA ASP A 139 4.21 9.71 -23.08
C ASP A 139 3.07 8.89 -22.47
N TYR A 140 2.01 9.60 -22.10
CA TYR A 140 0.90 9.03 -21.33
C TYR A 140 0.06 8.06 -22.17
N ALA A 141 -0.07 8.33 -23.47
CA ALA A 141 -0.71 7.42 -24.42
C ALA A 141 0.07 6.10 -24.53
N LYS A 142 1.41 6.17 -24.60
CA LYS A 142 2.24 4.97 -24.58
C LYS A 142 2.15 4.21 -23.26
N ALA A 143 2.11 4.94 -22.14
CA ALA A 143 1.94 4.31 -20.82
C ALA A 143 0.61 3.55 -20.71
N ASP A 144 -0.51 4.11 -21.19
CA ASP A 144 -1.80 3.41 -21.25
C ASP A 144 -1.76 2.19 -22.19
N GLU A 145 -1.18 2.33 -23.37
CA GLU A 145 -0.99 1.22 -24.32
C GLU A 145 -0.22 0.06 -23.69
N LEU A 146 0.89 0.35 -23.01
CA LEU A 146 1.70 -0.65 -22.30
C LEU A 146 0.93 -1.30 -21.16
N CYS A 147 0.16 -0.51 -20.39
CA CYS A 147 -0.69 -1.05 -19.32
C CYS A 147 -1.72 -2.04 -19.89
N ARG A 148 -2.43 -1.64 -20.95
CA ARG A 148 -3.42 -2.49 -21.61
C ARG A 148 -2.81 -3.80 -22.10
N LYS A 149 -1.70 -3.71 -22.84
CA LYS A 149 -0.97 -4.88 -23.34
C LYS A 149 -0.54 -5.82 -22.22
N ALA A 150 -0.01 -5.29 -21.12
CA ALA A 150 0.39 -6.10 -19.97
C ALA A 150 -0.80 -6.82 -19.32
N ILE A 151 -1.90 -6.09 -19.10
CA ILE A 151 -3.12 -6.60 -18.47
C ILE A 151 -3.79 -7.65 -19.36
N GLU A 152 -3.92 -7.39 -20.66
CA GLU A 152 -4.47 -8.32 -21.66
C GLU A 152 -3.61 -9.59 -21.77
N ASN A 153 -2.27 -9.46 -21.79
CA ASN A 153 -1.35 -10.60 -21.87
C ASN A 153 -1.35 -11.48 -20.61
N LEU A 154 -1.45 -10.86 -19.43
CA LEU A 154 -1.48 -11.60 -18.17
C LEU A 154 -2.86 -12.20 -17.91
N GLY A 155 -3.95 -11.51 -18.28
CA GLY A 155 -5.32 -11.98 -18.07
C GLY A 155 -5.56 -12.43 -16.63
N ASP A 156 -6.08 -13.64 -16.46
CA ASP A 156 -6.35 -14.22 -15.13
C ASP A 156 -5.09 -14.53 -14.31
N ARG A 157 -3.90 -14.53 -14.93
CA ARG A 157 -2.64 -14.69 -14.19
C ARG A 157 -2.28 -13.45 -13.38
N LEU A 158 -2.84 -12.27 -13.70
CA LEU A 158 -2.47 -11.02 -13.05
C LEU A 158 -2.79 -11.05 -11.54
N PRO A 159 -1.79 -10.97 -10.63
CA PRO A 159 -2.06 -11.06 -9.20
C PRO A 159 -2.88 -9.88 -8.70
N ARG A 160 -4.01 -10.17 -8.06
CA ARG A 160 -4.93 -9.18 -7.47
C ARG A 160 -4.66 -8.93 -5.99
N ASP A 161 -3.95 -9.86 -5.36
CA ASP A 161 -3.58 -9.89 -3.94
C ASP A 161 -2.19 -9.29 -3.68
N TYR A 162 -1.48 -8.85 -4.72
CA TYR A 162 -0.08 -8.45 -4.59
C TYR A 162 0.29 -7.23 -5.42
N TYR A 163 1.14 -6.37 -4.84
CA TYR A 163 1.42 -5.05 -5.39
C TYR A 163 2.05 -5.08 -6.77
N LEU A 164 2.91 -6.05 -7.10
CA LEU A 164 3.47 -6.13 -8.47
C LEU A 164 2.40 -6.36 -9.54
N GLY A 165 1.31 -7.06 -9.20
CA GLY A 165 0.19 -7.27 -10.12
C GLY A 165 -0.75 -6.07 -10.15
N TYR A 166 -1.38 -5.71 -9.03
CA TYR A 166 -2.37 -4.63 -9.01
C TYR A 166 -1.79 -3.26 -9.38
N ASN A 167 -0.47 -3.07 -9.28
CA ASN A 167 0.20 -1.83 -9.68
C ASN A 167 0.04 -1.54 -11.18
N LEU A 168 -0.18 -2.53 -12.05
CA LEU A 168 -0.52 -2.28 -13.46
C LEU A 168 -1.87 -1.56 -13.61
N TYR A 169 -2.85 -1.90 -12.75
CA TYR A 169 -4.12 -1.17 -12.69
C TYR A 169 -3.92 0.27 -12.21
N SER A 170 -3.17 0.46 -11.11
CA SER A 170 -2.86 1.78 -10.57
C SER A 170 -2.12 2.68 -11.57
N LEU A 171 -1.12 2.14 -12.28
CA LEU A 171 -0.37 2.88 -13.29
C LEU A 171 -1.24 3.28 -14.49
N ARG A 172 -2.24 2.47 -14.87
CA ARG A 172 -3.16 2.84 -15.95
C ARG A 172 -4.11 3.96 -15.54
N VAL A 173 -4.65 3.95 -14.31
CA VAL A 173 -5.43 5.10 -13.79
C VAL A 173 -4.60 6.37 -13.85
N GLN A 174 -3.32 6.30 -13.48
CA GLN A 174 -2.41 7.43 -13.59
C GLN A 174 -2.18 7.86 -15.04
N ALA A 175 -1.92 6.93 -15.96
CA ALA A 175 -1.72 7.24 -17.38
C ALA A 175 -2.93 7.98 -17.97
N LEU A 176 -4.14 7.46 -17.78
CA LEU A 176 -5.38 8.11 -18.23
C LEU A 176 -5.54 9.51 -17.63
N ARG A 177 -5.27 9.66 -16.32
CA ARG A 177 -5.32 10.96 -15.64
C ARG A 177 -4.33 11.96 -16.23
N TYR A 178 -3.07 11.58 -16.42
CA TYR A 178 -2.04 12.45 -16.99
C TYR A 178 -2.32 12.80 -18.46
N ASP A 179 -2.97 11.91 -19.20
CA ASP A 179 -3.43 12.12 -20.58
C ASP A 179 -4.69 13.01 -20.68
N GLY A 180 -5.16 13.57 -19.55
CA GLY A 180 -6.33 14.45 -19.50
C GLY A 180 -7.68 13.72 -19.59
N LYS A 181 -7.69 12.39 -19.58
CA LYS A 181 -8.88 11.53 -19.67
C LYS A 181 -9.46 11.24 -18.29
N ALA A 182 -9.82 12.28 -17.56
CA ALA A 182 -10.23 12.19 -16.15
C ALA A 182 -11.44 11.27 -15.91
N GLU A 183 -12.48 11.37 -16.74
CA GLU A 183 -13.68 10.53 -16.61
C GLU A 183 -13.39 9.05 -16.93
N GLU A 184 -12.54 8.77 -17.93
CA GLU A 184 -12.07 7.41 -18.22
C GLU A 184 -11.23 6.84 -17.06
N ALA A 185 -10.36 7.67 -16.46
CA ALA A 185 -9.59 7.28 -15.28
C ALA A 185 -10.50 6.92 -14.09
N ILE A 186 -11.57 7.69 -13.87
CA ILE A 186 -12.55 7.42 -12.81
C ILE A 186 -13.35 6.14 -13.10
N ALA A 187 -13.83 5.97 -14.33
CA ALA A 187 -14.54 4.76 -14.74
C ALA A 187 -13.66 3.52 -14.55
N TYR A 188 -12.42 3.59 -15.02
CA TYR A 188 -11.47 2.49 -14.90
C TYR A 188 -11.07 2.21 -13.44
N ALA A 189 -10.92 3.24 -12.60
CA ALA A 189 -10.71 3.06 -11.16
C ALA A 189 -11.88 2.31 -10.51
N ARG A 190 -13.13 2.61 -10.89
CA ARG A 190 -14.31 1.90 -10.37
C ARG A 190 -14.31 0.43 -10.76
N GLU A 191 -14.00 0.12 -12.02
CA GLU A 191 -13.88 -1.26 -12.50
C GLU A 191 -12.79 -2.03 -11.76
N THR A 192 -11.61 -1.43 -11.62
CA THR A 192 -10.44 -2.10 -11.04
C THR A 192 -10.50 -2.23 -9.52
N ALA A 193 -11.18 -1.33 -8.81
CA ALA A 193 -11.45 -1.47 -7.38
C ALA A 193 -12.17 -2.79 -7.05
N ALA A 194 -13.11 -3.22 -7.92
CA ALA A 194 -13.82 -4.49 -7.78
C ALA A 194 -13.02 -5.71 -8.27
N LEU A 195 -11.89 -5.51 -8.95
CA LEU A 195 -10.97 -6.60 -9.30
C LEU A 195 -9.91 -6.82 -8.21
N SER A 196 -9.44 -5.75 -7.57
CA SER A 196 -8.39 -5.84 -6.55
C SER A 196 -8.62 -4.80 -5.45
N PRO A 197 -9.45 -5.11 -4.45
CA PRO A 197 -9.67 -4.21 -3.30
C PRO A 197 -8.41 -3.97 -2.46
N ARG A 198 -7.37 -4.80 -2.61
CA ARG A 198 -6.08 -4.58 -1.94
C ARG A 198 -5.41 -3.27 -2.40
N MET A 199 -5.64 -2.82 -3.63
CA MET A 199 -5.08 -1.55 -4.13
C MET A 199 -5.68 -0.32 -3.46
N LEU A 200 -6.81 -0.45 -2.76
CA LEU A 200 -7.52 0.68 -2.15
C LEU A 200 -6.76 1.34 -0.99
N SER A 201 -5.69 0.72 -0.49
CA SER A 201 -4.74 1.33 0.44
C SER A 201 -3.47 1.85 -0.24
N ASP A 202 -3.33 1.69 -1.57
CA ASP A 202 -2.20 2.23 -2.32
C ASP A 202 -2.35 3.75 -2.49
N ARG A 203 -1.37 4.48 -1.96
CA ARG A 203 -1.35 5.94 -2.02
C ARG A 203 -1.35 6.48 -3.45
N GLY A 204 -0.60 5.83 -4.35
CA GLY A 204 -0.51 6.25 -5.75
C GLY A 204 -1.85 6.16 -6.45
N TYR A 205 -2.55 5.04 -6.26
CA TYR A 205 -3.90 4.81 -6.75
C TYR A 205 -4.91 5.84 -6.20
N LEU A 206 -4.99 5.97 -4.87
CA LEU A 206 -5.91 6.93 -4.24
C LEU A 206 -5.65 8.37 -4.70
N ARG A 207 -4.37 8.73 -4.89
CA ARG A 207 -3.99 10.05 -5.40
C ARG A 207 -4.46 10.25 -6.83
N ALA A 208 -4.29 9.24 -7.67
CA ALA A 208 -4.74 9.28 -9.06
C ALA A 208 -6.26 9.44 -9.16
N VAL A 209 -7.02 8.73 -8.31
CA VAL A 209 -8.48 8.88 -8.21
C VAL A 209 -8.84 10.32 -7.80
N TYR A 210 -8.27 10.82 -6.70
CA TYR A 210 -8.54 12.17 -6.22
C TYR A 210 -8.26 13.24 -7.29
N ASP A 211 -7.09 13.17 -7.93
CA ASP A 211 -6.71 14.15 -8.96
C ASP A 211 -7.57 14.03 -10.23
N SER A 212 -8.03 12.83 -10.59
CA SER A 212 -8.98 12.64 -11.69
C SER A 212 -10.31 13.31 -11.37
N VAL A 213 -10.86 13.07 -10.18
CA VAL A 213 -12.11 13.70 -9.71
C VAL A 213 -11.95 15.23 -9.64
N ARG A 214 -10.81 15.72 -9.15
CA ARG A 214 -10.50 17.17 -9.12
C ARG A 214 -10.53 17.83 -10.49
N THR A 215 -10.14 17.11 -11.53
CA THR A 215 -10.17 17.61 -12.92
C THR A 215 -11.59 17.80 -13.45
N THR A 216 -12.58 17.09 -12.89
CA THR A 216 -14.01 17.25 -13.23
C THR A 216 -14.63 18.54 -12.69
N LYS A 217 -13.93 19.26 -11.80
CA LYS A 217 -14.35 20.56 -11.20
C LYS A 217 -15.70 20.51 -10.47
N LYS A 218 -16.08 19.36 -9.90
CA LYS A 218 -17.27 19.17 -9.06
C LYS A 218 -16.87 19.16 -7.57
N PRO A 219 -17.01 20.26 -6.82
CA PRO A 219 -16.47 20.37 -5.47
C PRO A 219 -16.97 19.30 -4.49
N ASP A 220 -18.22 18.87 -4.62
CA ASP A 220 -18.80 17.80 -3.81
C ASP A 220 -18.12 16.45 -4.05
N ASP A 221 -17.87 16.10 -5.31
CA ASP A 221 -17.16 14.87 -5.67
C ASP A 221 -15.70 14.93 -5.20
N VAL A 222 -15.06 16.09 -5.30
CA VAL A 222 -13.68 16.30 -4.82
C VAL A 222 -13.60 16.10 -3.32
N LEU A 223 -14.53 16.67 -2.55
CA LEU A 223 -14.57 16.46 -1.10
C LEU A 223 -14.84 15.00 -0.75
N SER A 224 -15.73 14.33 -1.49
CA SER A 224 -16.01 12.90 -1.32
C SER A 224 -14.77 12.04 -1.60
N ALA A 225 -14.00 12.38 -2.64
CA ALA A 225 -12.76 11.69 -2.98
C ALA A 225 -11.65 11.97 -1.96
N ALA A 226 -11.58 13.18 -1.40
CA ALA A 226 -10.68 13.50 -0.30
C ALA A 226 -11.02 12.70 0.96
N LYS A 227 -12.32 12.54 1.28
CA LYS A 227 -12.78 11.69 2.39
C LYS A 227 -12.37 10.24 2.18
N LEU A 228 -12.56 9.70 0.98
CA LEU A 228 -12.12 8.35 0.61
C LEU A 228 -10.61 8.17 0.81
N PHE A 229 -9.81 9.11 0.31
CA PHE A 229 -8.37 9.10 0.51
C PHE A 229 -8.02 9.12 2.01
N TYR A 230 -8.64 10.03 2.78
CA TYR A 230 -8.38 10.17 4.21
C TYR A 230 -8.71 8.91 4.99
N VAL A 231 -9.85 8.29 4.71
CA VAL A 231 -10.27 7.04 5.38
C VAL A 231 -9.33 5.89 5.03
N LEU A 232 -8.96 5.74 3.76
CA LEU A 232 -8.25 4.55 3.30
C LEU A 232 -6.72 4.62 3.39
N CYS A 233 -6.12 5.82 3.41
CA CYS A 233 -4.66 5.91 3.42
C CYS A 233 -4.05 5.15 4.61
N ASP A 234 -2.83 4.64 4.43
CA ASP A 234 -2.10 3.95 5.51
C ASP A 234 -1.79 4.93 6.65
N TYR A 235 -1.58 4.40 7.84
CA TYR A 235 -1.26 5.19 9.03
C TYR A 235 0.26 5.46 9.12
N THR A 236 0.79 6.13 8.10
CA THR A 236 2.18 6.61 8.07
C THR A 236 2.20 8.14 8.06
N GLU A 237 3.26 8.76 8.58
CA GLU A 237 3.36 10.22 8.65
C GLU A 237 3.14 10.88 7.28
N ARG A 238 3.78 10.33 6.24
CA ARG A 238 3.65 10.81 4.86
C ARG A 238 2.20 10.76 4.37
N ASP A 239 1.54 9.63 4.57
CA ASP A 239 0.24 9.36 3.97
C ASP A 239 -0.88 10.09 4.74
N ILE A 240 -0.74 10.23 6.06
CA ILE A 240 -1.62 11.03 6.91
C ILE A 240 -1.48 12.53 6.60
N LYS A 241 -0.25 13.02 6.43
CA LYS A 241 -0.01 14.41 6.04
C LYS A 241 -0.69 14.72 4.71
N GLU A 242 -0.44 13.92 3.68
CA GLU A 242 -1.03 14.11 2.36
C GLU A 242 -2.57 14.05 2.42
N ALA A 243 -3.13 13.05 3.10
CA ALA A 243 -4.58 12.93 3.28
C ALA A 243 -5.21 14.15 3.96
N THR A 244 -4.57 14.67 5.01
CA THR A 244 -5.04 15.85 5.75
C THR A 244 -4.98 17.11 4.89
N GLU A 245 -3.90 17.30 4.14
CA GLU A 245 -3.75 18.41 3.20
C GLU A 245 -4.81 18.37 2.08
N LEU A 246 -5.09 17.19 1.54
CA LEU A 246 -6.12 17.01 0.51
C LEU A 246 -7.53 17.28 1.06
N ALA A 247 -7.87 16.76 2.24
CA ALA A 247 -9.15 17.02 2.88
C ALA A 247 -9.34 18.51 3.22
N ALA A 248 -8.32 19.14 3.81
CA ALA A 248 -8.33 20.57 4.11
C ALA A 248 -8.49 21.42 2.84
N GLY A 249 -7.76 21.10 1.77
CA GLY A 249 -7.86 21.79 0.48
C GLY A 249 -9.25 21.63 -0.17
N ALA A 250 -9.83 20.42 -0.15
CA ALA A 250 -11.16 20.18 -0.68
C ALA A 250 -12.26 20.90 0.13
N LEU A 251 -12.14 20.92 1.46
CA LEU A 251 -13.03 21.67 2.34
C LEU A 251 -12.91 23.19 2.12
N MET A 252 -11.69 23.70 1.95
CA MET A 252 -11.45 25.10 1.63
C MET A 252 -12.11 25.48 0.30
N ALA A 253 -11.98 24.64 -0.73
CA ALA A 253 -12.57 24.88 -2.04
C ALA A 253 -14.11 24.86 -2.02
N LYS A 254 -14.73 24.00 -1.20
CA LYS A 254 -16.19 23.86 -1.13
C LYS A 254 -16.85 24.83 -0.14
N GLY A 255 -16.28 25.01 1.05
CA GLY A 255 -16.88 25.72 2.19
C GLY A 255 -16.08 26.92 2.69
N GLY A 256 -15.00 27.31 2.00
CA GLY A 256 -14.13 28.42 2.36
C GLY A 256 -13.15 28.11 3.51
N PRO A 257 -12.31 29.08 3.91
CA PRO A 257 -11.25 28.88 4.91
C PRO A 257 -11.76 28.38 6.26
N GLY A 258 -12.97 28.78 6.66
CA GLY A 258 -13.59 28.36 7.93
C GLY A 258 -13.75 26.84 8.04
N ALA A 259 -14.19 26.17 6.97
CA ALA A 259 -14.34 24.71 6.95
C ALA A 259 -12.98 23.99 7.10
N SER A 260 -11.93 24.49 6.44
CA SER A 260 -10.58 23.94 6.59
C SER A 260 -10.02 24.11 8.01
N LEU A 261 -10.21 25.29 8.62
CA LEU A 261 -9.78 25.56 10.00
C LEU A 261 -10.54 24.69 11.01
N GLN A 262 -11.84 24.51 10.79
CA GLN A 262 -12.67 23.66 11.61
C GLN A 262 -12.24 22.18 11.53
N PHE A 263 -11.92 21.69 10.33
CA PHE A 263 -11.33 20.36 10.17
C PHE A 263 -10.00 20.23 10.92
N ALA A 264 -9.07 21.18 10.77
CA ALA A 264 -7.80 21.16 11.50
C ALA A 264 -8.01 21.12 13.02
N LYS A 265 -8.94 21.94 13.56
CA LYS A 265 -9.30 21.92 14.98
C LYS A 265 -9.85 20.55 15.43
N SER A 266 -10.64 19.88 14.59
CA SER A 266 -11.15 18.53 14.89
C SER A 266 -10.06 17.45 14.96
N GLN A 267 -8.88 17.70 14.39
CA GLN A 267 -7.75 16.77 14.49
C GLN A 267 -7.06 16.81 15.86
N GLU A 268 -7.27 17.88 16.63
CA GLU A 268 -6.72 18.07 17.98
C GLU A 268 -7.78 17.87 19.07
N LYS A 269 -9.04 18.21 18.76
CA LYS A 269 -10.17 18.20 19.69
C LYS A 269 -11.28 17.29 19.15
N PRO A 270 -11.41 16.04 19.66
CA PRO A 270 -12.36 15.05 19.12
C PRO A 270 -13.83 15.47 19.18
N ASP A 271 -14.17 16.36 20.12
CA ASP A 271 -15.51 16.93 20.34
C ASP A 271 -15.81 18.13 19.42
N ALA A 272 -14.81 18.69 18.74
CA ALA A 272 -15.03 19.75 17.79
C ALA A 272 -15.75 19.20 16.54
N ALA A 273 -16.72 19.97 16.03
CA ALA A 273 -17.44 19.63 14.82
C ALA A 273 -16.47 19.44 13.65
N ASN A 274 -16.66 18.37 12.87
CA ASN A 274 -15.78 17.98 11.78
C ASN A 274 -16.56 17.98 10.46
N PRO A 275 -16.33 18.96 9.56
CA PRO A 275 -17.11 19.10 8.32
C PRO A 275 -16.88 17.95 7.31
N LEU A 276 -15.86 17.10 7.52
CA LEU A 276 -15.67 15.89 6.70
C LEU A 276 -16.70 14.79 7.05
N LYS A 277 -17.34 14.84 8.23
CA LYS A 277 -18.40 13.91 8.61
C LYS A 277 -19.60 14.01 7.66
N ASP A 278 -19.93 15.22 7.22
CA ASP A 278 -21.10 15.52 6.38
C ASP A 278 -20.89 15.16 4.90
N ALA A 279 -19.65 14.96 4.46
CA ALA A 279 -19.35 14.57 3.09
C ALA A 279 -19.66 13.08 2.86
N PRO A 280 -20.30 12.69 1.74
CA PRO A 280 -20.44 11.27 1.41
C PRO A 280 -19.08 10.66 1.06
N MET A 281 -18.97 9.33 1.17
CA MET A 281 -17.80 8.60 0.68
C MET A 281 -17.84 8.54 -0.85
N PHE A 282 -16.72 8.80 -1.53
CA PHE A 282 -16.67 8.63 -2.98
C PHE A 282 -16.87 7.16 -3.36
N ALA A 283 -17.82 6.90 -4.27
CA ALA A 283 -18.17 5.56 -4.69
C ALA A 283 -17.18 5.03 -5.74
N LEU A 284 -16.34 4.07 -5.32
CA LEU A 284 -15.50 3.26 -6.20
C LEU A 284 -16.18 1.98 -6.72
N GLY A 285 -17.41 1.71 -6.29
CA GLY A 285 -18.16 0.52 -6.66
C GLY A 285 -19.20 0.17 -5.61
N GLU A 286 -19.97 -0.88 -5.87
CA GLU A 286 -20.91 -1.43 -4.89
C GLU A 286 -20.14 -2.13 -3.76
N SER A 287 -20.42 -1.76 -2.50
CA SER A 287 -19.73 -2.30 -1.33
C SER A 287 -19.72 -3.84 -1.29
N GLU A 288 -20.83 -4.48 -1.62
CA GLU A 288 -20.92 -5.95 -1.62
C GLU A 288 -20.06 -6.60 -2.72
N LYS A 289 -19.89 -5.94 -3.88
CA LYS A 289 -18.97 -6.41 -4.93
C LYS A 289 -17.51 -6.29 -4.48
N LEU A 290 -17.17 -5.18 -3.80
CA LEU A 290 -15.82 -5.01 -3.24
C LEU A 290 -15.52 -6.07 -2.16
N LEU A 291 -16.49 -6.36 -1.29
CA LEU A 291 -16.36 -7.38 -0.25
C LEU A 291 -16.24 -8.79 -0.83
N ALA A 292 -17.04 -9.12 -1.85
CA ALA A 292 -16.92 -10.39 -2.56
C ALA A 292 -15.55 -10.53 -3.23
N ALA A 293 -15.05 -9.48 -3.88
CA ALA A 293 -13.75 -9.46 -4.53
C ALA A 293 -12.56 -9.53 -3.56
N ALA A 294 -12.74 -9.04 -2.32
CA ALA A 294 -11.71 -9.13 -1.29
C ALA A 294 -11.46 -10.60 -0.85
N GLY A 295 -12.44 -11.48 -1.01
CA GLY A 295 -12.31 -12.90 -0.71
C GLY A 295 -11.83 -13.12 0.74
N GLN A 296 -10.73 -13.87 0.90
CA GLN A 296 -10.11 -14.18 2.19
C GLN A 296 -8.85 -13.33 2.47
N ASP A 297 -8.53 -12.34 1.64
CA ASP A 297 -7.38 -11.46 1.87
C ASP A 297 -7.74 -10.40 2.92
N PRO A 298 -7.15 -10.46 4.14
CA PRO A 298 -7.56 -9.59 5.23
C PRO A 298 -7.27 -8.11 4.97
N ASP A 299 -6.24 -7.77 4.19
CA ASP A 299 -5.98 -6.36 3.83
C ASP A 299 -7.03 -5.85 2.84
N ALA A 300 -7.41 -6.69 1.87
CA ALA A 300 -8.47 -6.37 0.91
C ALA A 300 -9.84 -6.27 1.62
N GLN A 301 -10.13 -7.17 2.57
CA GLN A 301 -11.35 -7.16 3.37
C GLN A 301 -11.45 -5.88 4.19
N LEU A 302 -10.38 -5.54 4.91
CA LEU A 302 -10.32 -4.29 5.67
C LEU A 302 -10.62 -3.08 4.79
N ASN A 303 -9.95 -2.98 3.63
CA ASN A 303 -10.18 -1.87 2.71
C ASN A 303 -11.65 -1.79 2.25
N ALA A 304 -12.25 -2.91 1.84
CA ALA A 304 -13.64 -2.96 1.39
C ALA A 304 -14.63 -2.61 2.52
N LEU A 305 -14.39 -3.10 3.74
CA LEU A 305 -15.22 -2.81 4.91
C LEU A 305 -15.14 -1.33 5.32
N LEU A 306 -13.95 -0.72 5.24
CA LEU A 306 -13.77 0.72 5.49
C LEU A 306 -14.51 1.58 4.46
N VAL A 307 -14.45 1.22 3.16
CA VAL A 307 -15.26 1.89 2.11
C VAL A 307 -16.75 1.75 2.40
N ALA A 308 -17.19 0.57 2.83
CA ALA A 308 -18.59 0.27 3.12
C ALA A 308 -19.09 0.90 4.45
N GLY A 309 -18.22 1.50 5.26
CA GLY A 309 -18.57 2.00 6.58
C GLY A 309 -18.94 0.89 7.59
N ARG A 310 -18.59 -0.37 7.33
CA ARG A 310 -18.88 -1.54 8.18
C ARG A 310 -17.84 -1.64 9.30
N MET A 311 -17.81 -0.62 10.16
CA MET A 311 -16.74 -0.43 11.15
C MET A 311 -16.55 -1.59 12.14
N PRO A 312 -17.61 -2.21 12.72
CA PRO A 312 -17.42 -3.34 13.62
C PRO A 312 -16.68 -4.52 12.97
N GLU A 313 -16.98 -4.78 11.70
CA GLU A 313 -16.35 -5.86 10.93
C GLU A 313 -14.93 -5.48 10.50
N ALA A 314 -14.70 -4.23 10.09
CA ALA A 314 -13.36 -3.72 9.78
C ALA A 314 -12.42 -3.86 10.98
N LEU A 315 -12.89 -3.45 12.17
CA LEU A 315 -12.13 -3.57 13.40
C LEU A 315 -11.82 -5.03 13.74
N LYS A 316 -12.81 -5.92 13.59
CA LYS A 316 -12.61 -7.36 13.81
C LYS A 316 -11.48 -7.91 12.93
N VAL A 317 -11.49 -7.61 11.63
CA VAL A 317 -10.42 -8.03 10.71
C VAL A 317 -9.05 -7.52 11.18
N ALA A 318 -8.94 -6.23 11.54
CA ALA A 318 -7.69 -5.64 11.99
C ALA A 318 -7.17 -6.24 13.32
N VAL A 319 -8.08 -6.55 14.26
CA VAL A 319 -7.74 -7.21 15.53
C VAL A 319 -7.30 -8.66 15.30
N ASP A 320 -7.97 -9.40 14.41
CA ASP A 320 -7.58 -10.76 14.09
C ASP A 320 -6.22 -10.79 13.37
N GLN A 321 -5.92 -9.82 12.48
CA GLN A 321 -4.57 -9.64 11.92
C GLN A 321 -3.50 -9.40 13.00
N MET A 322 -3.83 -8.63 14.05
CA MET A 322 -2.90 -8.37 15.16
C MET A 322 -2.63 -9.65 15.96
N ARG A 323 -3.68 -10.41 16.28
CA ARG A 323 -3.57 -11.72 16.96
C ARG A 323 -2.74 -12.70 16.14
N ASP A 324 -3.02 -12.80 14.85
CA ASP A 324 -2.28 -13.68 13.94
C ASP A 324 -0.83 -13.27 13.77
N SER A 325 -0.51 -11.99 13.92
CA SER A 325 0.87 -11.49 13.81
C SER A 325 1.67 -11.63 15.11
N ALA A 326 1.02 -11.91 16.23
CA ALA A 326 1.67 -12.07 17.53
C ALA A 326 2.69 -13.22 17.47
N GLY A 327 3.94 -12.94 17.84
CA GLY A 327 5.03 -13.94 17.83
C GLY A 327 5.56 -14.30 16.44
N LYS A 328 5.06 -13.71 15.34
CA LYS A 328 5.57 -13.98 13.98
C LYS A 328 6.69 -13.03 13.56
N THR A 329 6.37 -11.79 13.18
CA THR A 329 7.37 -10.82 12.72
C THR A 329 7.06 -9.41 13.24
N PRO A 330 8.10 -8.60 13.56
CA PRO A 330 7.91 -7.19 13.93
C PRO A 330 7.19 -6.35 12.86
N ALA A 331 7.40 -6.68 11.58
CA ALA A 331 6.74 -6.00 10.48
C ALA A 331 5.23 -6.30 10.43
N GLY A 332 4.84 -7.56 10.65
CA GLY A 332 3.44 -7.99 10.68
C GLY A 332 2.66 -7.32 11.81
N ILE A 333 3.22 -7.31 13.02
CA ILE A 333 2.57 -6.64 14.16
C ILE A 333 2.45 -5.13 13.94
N ALA A 334 3.49 -4.48 13.39
CA ALA A 334 3.43 -3.05 13.08
C ALA A 334 2.35 -2.72 12.03
N GLN A 335 2.19 -3.56 11.00
CA GLN A 335 1.12 -3.38 10.01
C GLN A 335 -0.27 -3.56 10.64
N ALA A 336 -0.46 -4.58 11.47
CA ALA A 336 -1.73 -4.83 12.13
C ALA A 336 -2.13 -3.68 13.09
N LEU A 337 -1.17 -3.15 13.86
CA LEU A 337 -1.39 -1.96 14.69
C LEU A 337 -1.79 -0.74 13.84
N ARG A 338 -1.16 -0.52 12.69
CA ARG A 338 -1.58 0.52 11.75
C ARG A 338 -3.00 0.30 11.20
N ASN A 339 -3.38 -0.94 10.92
CA ASN A 339 -4.73 -1.27 10.45
C ASN A 339 -5.81 -0.99 11.53
N ILE A 340 -5.52 -1.22 12.81
CA ILE A 340 -6.39 -0.79 13.92
C ILE A 340 -6.45 0.75 14.00
N ALA A 341 -5.31 1.44 13.86
CA ALA A 341 -5.24 2.90 13.81
C ALA A 341 -6.07 3.49 12.64
N ARG A 342 -6.09 2.81 11.48
CA ARG A 342 -6.96 3.16 10.35
C ARG A 342 -8.44 3.04 10.70
N CYS A 343 -8.85 2.03 11.47
CA CYS A 343 -10.24 1.88 11.92
C CYS A 343 -10.66 3.06 12.83
N PHE A 344 -9.83 3.43 13.80
CA PHE A 344 -10.06 4.61 14.64
C PHE A 344 -10.21 5.89 13.79
N LYS A 345 -9.25 6.13 12.88
CA LYS A 345 -9.28 7.29 11.98
C LYS A 345 -10.54 7.32 11.12
N ALA A 346 -10.91 6.19 10.54
CA ALA A 346 -12.06 6.08 9.66
C ALA A 346 -13.39 6.32 10.39
N HIS A 347 -13.50 5.87 11.65
CA HIS A 347 -14.66 6.10 12.50
C HIS A 347 -14.75 7.54 12.99
N ASP A 348 -13.66 8.05 13.60
CA ASP A 348 -13.66 9.34 14.27
C ASP A 348 -13.50 10.52 13.29
N LEU A 349 -12.96 10.24 12.09
CA LEU A 349 -12.46 11.20 11.10
C LEU A 349 -11.45 12.20 11.70
N ASN A 350 -10.71 11.76 12.72
CA ASN A 350 -9.59 12.47 13.33
C ASN A 350 -8.49 11.48 13.78
N LEU A 351 -7.36 12.02 14.21
CA LEU A 351 -6.16 11.24 14.52
C LEU A 351 -5.96 10.98 16.02
N VAL A 352 -6.76 11.60 16.90
CA VAL A 352 -6.48 11.64 18.34
C VAL A 352 -6.48 10.26 18.97
N ARG A 353 -7.56 9.50 18.76
CA ARG A 353 -7.71 8.15 19.34
C ARG A 353 -6.71 7.16 18.76
N ALA A 354 -6.48 7.25 17.45
CA ALA A 354 -5.49 6.44 16.74
C ALA A 354 -4.05 6.69 17.23
N ASN A 355 -3.67 7.95 17.45
CA ASN A 355 -2.35 8.31 18.01
C ASN A 355 -2.19 7.80 19.44
N ARG A 356 -3.22 7.96 20.30
CA ARG A 356 -3.21 7.40 21.66
C ARG A 356 -3.00 5.89 21.67
N PHE A 357 -3.65 5.17 20.77
CA PHE A 357 -3.47 3.72 20.62
C PHE A 357 -2.03 3.35 20.25
N LEU A 358 -1.46 4.01 19.24
CA LEU A 358 -0.09 3.73 18.81
C LEU A 358 0.94 4.12 19.86
N ASP A 359 0.72 5.22 20.59
CA ASP A 359 1.59 5.62 21.70
C ASP A 359 1.55 4.60 22.84
N PHE A 360 0.35 4.12 23.24
CA PHE A 360 0.22 3.05 24.22
C PHE A 360 1.03 1.81 23.83
N HIS A 361 0.93 1.36 22.58
CA HIS A 361 1.70 0.20 22.11
C HIS A 361 3.21 0.45 21.95
N ARG A 362 3.63 1.72 21.86
CA ARG A 362 5.03 2.12 21.77
C ARG A 362 5.68 2.28 23.15
N THR A 363 4.97 2.85 24.12
CA THR A 363 5.52 3.23 25.43
C THR A 363 5.03 2.36 26.58
N GLY A 364 3.86 1.73 26.44
CA GLY A 364 3.16 1.05 27.54
C GLY A 364 2.47 2.01 28.52
N GLU A 365 2.50 3.32 28.27
CA GLU A 365 1.93 4.34 29.15
C GLU A 365 0.54 4.80 28.68
N GLY A 366 -0.33 5.14 29.63
CA GLY A 366 -1.68 5.63 29.39
C GLY A 366 -2.72 4.52 29.15
N ASP A 367 -3.95 4.93 28.83
CA ASP A 367 -5.05 3.99 28.59
C ASP A 367 -5.08 3.52 27.14
N ASN A 368 -5.18 2.20 26.94
CA ASN A 368 -5.47 1.62 25.63
C ASN A 368 -6.92 1.94 25.21
N PRO A 369 -7.16 2.70 24.13
CA PRO A 369 -8.51 3.06 23.72
C PRO A 369 -9.29 1.93 23.01
N LEU A 370 -8.64 0.80 22.67
CA LEU A 370 -9.25 -0.28 21.91
C LEU A 370 -10.47 -0.92 22.61
N PRO A 371 -10.43 -1.32 23.90
CA PRO A 371 -11.59 -1.93 24.55
C PRO A 371 -12.82 -1.00 24.62
N ALA A 372 -12.60 0.30 24.85
CA ALA A 372 -13.68 1.29 24.86
C ALA A 372 -14.31 1.44 23.48
N PHE A 373 -13.50 1.39 22.42
CA PHE A 373 -13.97 1.46 21.04
C PHE A 373 -14.71 0.20 20.60
N GLU A 374 -14.24 -1.00 20.99
CA GLU A 374 -14.97 -2.24 20.78
C GLU A 374 -16.36 -2.19 21.43
N ALA A 375 -16.44 -1.69 22.68
CA ALA A 375 -17.71 -1.52 23.40
C ALA A 375 -18.63 -0.46 22.75
N GLU A 376 -18.06 0.63 22.22
CA GLU A 376 -18.79 1.66 21.48
C GLU A 376 -19.43 1.07 20.21
N LEU A 377 -18.65 0.37 19.40
CA LEU A 377 -19.13 -0.24 18.15
C LEU A 377 -20.16 -1.35 18.39
N ALA A 378 -20.02 -2.13 19.47
CA ALA A 378 -20.99 -3.17 19.83
C ALA A 378 -22.37 -2.57 20.17
N LYS A 379 -22.42 -1.41 20.83
CA LYS A 379 -23.67 -0.70 21.13
C LYS A 379 -24.33 -0.15 19.86
N SER A 380 -23.54 0.40 18.96
CA SER A 380 -24.02 0.94 17.67
C SER A 380 -24.51 -0.14 16.70
N GLY A 381 -24.01 -1.37 16.82
CA GLY A 381 -24.45 -2.52 16.02
C GLY A 381 -25.73 -3.22 16.50
N GLY A 382 -26.17 -2.94 17.74
CA GLY A 382 -27.40 -3.50 18.34
C GLY A 382 -28.67 -2.68 18.09
N ALA A 383 -28.56 -1.51 17.45
CA ALA A 383 -29.69 -0.70 17.01
C ALA A 383 -29.95 -0.95 15.51
N LYS A 384 -30.61 -2.05 15.20
CA LYS A 384 -31.28 -2.26 13.91
C LYS A 384 -32.66 -2.83 14.15
#